data_AF-K2FKZ5-F1
#
_entry.id   AF-K2FKZ5-F1
#
_cell.length_a   1.000
_cell.length_b   1.000
_cell.length_c   1.000
_cell.angle_alpha   90.00
_cell.angle_beta   90.00
_cell.angle_gamma   90.00
#
_symmetry.space_group_name_H-M   'P 1'
#
loop_
_entity.id
_entity.type
_entity.pdbx_description
1 polymer ?
#
loop_
_entity_poly.entity_id
_entity_poly.type
_entity_poly.pdbx_seq_one_letter_code
_entity_poly.pdbx_strand_id
1 'polypeptide(L)'
;MDVNQSTASVAGAGEIASFEEKLCPLTVRNILDFYDDFNETIWAFRALIELIGTSDSKNFANEENMRFGLEKLLFTCLEKQETQVEALLQVARNSPEYCLELARSISNAVMNGTIIDPKSSRDVRSALENIDLIISVFGEERYPEAEIIRKRLLSKIKVS
;
A
#
# COMPACT_ATOMS: atom_id res chain seq x y z
N MET A 1 -52.07 15.71 12.72
CA MET A 1 -51.93 15.65 11.26
C MET A 1 -50.52 16.12 10.94
N ASP A 2 -49.61 15.16 10.85
CA ASP A 2 -48.35 15.33 10.13
C ASP A 2 -48.63 15.66 8.67
N VAL A 3 -47.74 16.44 8.04
CA VAL A 3 -47.19 16.21 6.68
C VAL A 3 -46.13 17.29 6.35
N ASN A 4 -44.91 16.77 6.15
CA ASN A 4 -43.83 17.16 5.24
C ASN A 4 -42.95 18.41 5.41
N GLN A 5 -41.74 18.08 5.90
CA GLN A 5 -40.41 18.44 5.40
C GLN A 5 -40.30 18.78 3.90
N SER A 6 -39.54 19.82 3.56
CA SER A 6 -38.44 19.76 2.58
C SER A 6 -37.76 21.13 2.44
N THR A 7 -36.61 21.31 3.08
CA THR A 7 -35.58 22.25 2.60
C THR A 7 -34.24 21.54 2.72
N ALA A 8 -33.89 20.79 1.67
CA ALA A 8 -32.55 20.30 1.46
C ALA A 8 -31.63 21.50 1.18
N SER A 9 -30.96 21.99 2.24
CA SER A 9 -29.76 22.81 2.10
C SER A 9 -28.58 21.84 1.93
N VAL A 10 -28.31 21.48 0.68
CA VAL A 10 -27.05 20.83 0.31
C VAL A 10 -25.98 21.91 0.20
N ALA A 11 -25.48 22.33 1.36
CA ALA A 11 -24.17 22.92 1.50
C ALA A 11 -23.36 21.96 2.36
N GLY A 12 -23.05 20.79 1.78
CA GLY A 12 -22.07 19.88 2.34
C GLY A 12 -20.76 20.63 2.40
N ALA A 13 -20.37 21.01 3.62
CA ALA A 13 -19.06 21.53 3.94
C ALA A 13 -18.04 20.67 3.20
N GLY A 14 -17.24 21.33 2.36
CA GLY A 14 -15.99 20.75 1.89
C GLY A 14 -15.18 20.43 3.14
N GLU A 15 -15.23 19.18 3.55
CA GLU A 15 -14.20 18.57 4.37
C GLU A 15 -12.94 18.67 3.53
N ILE A 16 -12.19 19.73 3.78
CA ILE A 16 -10.76 19.76 3.52
C ILE A 16 -10.23 18.64 4.40
N ALA A 17 -10.17 17.43 3.85
CA ALA A 17 -9.43 16.33 4.44
C ALA A 17 -8.02 16.86 4.64
N SER A 18 -7.70 17.24 5.88
CA SER A 18 -6.31 17.39 6.28
C SER A 18 -5.66 16.04 5.96
N PHE A 19 -4.83 16.03 4.93
CA PHE A 19 -3.90 14.95 4.58
C PHE A 19 -2.85 14.79 5.69
N GLU A 20 -3.28 14.63 6.94
CA GLU A 20 -2.54 13.80 7.87
C GLU A 20 -2.72 12.40 7.31
N GLU A 21 -1.70 11.86 6.63
CA GLU A 21 -1.66 10.45 6.26
C GLU A 21 -1.85 9.63 7.53
N LYS A 22 -3.11 9.24 7.78
CA LYS A 22 -3.46 8.44 8.94
C LYS A 22 -2.77 7.10 8.77
N LEU A 23 -1.80 6.83 9.63
CA LEU A 23 -1.22 5.51 9.75
C LEU A 23 -2.34 4.48 9.89
N CYS A 24 -2.29 3.44 9.07
CA CYS A 24 -3.28 2.38 9.09
C CYS A 24 -2.56 1.03 9.18
N PRO A 25 -2.84 0.21 10.22
CA PRO A 25 -2.22 -1.09 10.36
C PRO A 25 -2.43 -1.95 9.11
N LEU A 26 -1.36 -2.60 8.63
CA LEU A 26 -1.50 -3.60 7.59
C LEU A 26 -2.15 -4.86 8.19
N THR A 27 -3.39 -5.14 7.83
CA THR A 27 -4.13 -6.27 8.37
C THR A 27 -4.13 -7.48 7.44
N VAL A 28 -4.37 -8.67 7.99
CA VAL A 28 -4.60 -9.90 7.20
C VAL A 28 -5.71 -9.70 6.18
N ARG A 29 -6.73 -8.90 6.50
CA ARG A 29 -7.81 -8.58 5.57
C ARG A 29 -7.33 -7.81 4.34
N ASN A 30 -6.39 -6.87 4.50
CA ASN A 30 -5.80 -6.16 3.35
C ASN A 30 -5.09 -7.14 2.38
N ILE A 31 -4.47 -8.19 2.92
CA ILE A 31 -3.78 -9.22 2.13
C ILE A 31 -4.79 -10.17 1.47
N LEU A 32 -5.85 -10.55 2.20
CA LEU A 32 -6.91 -11.42 1.68
C LEU A 32 -7.73 -10.72 0.59
N ASP A 33 -8.11 -9.46 0.79
CA ASP A 33 -8.83 -8.67 -0.22
C ASP A 33 -7.98 -8.56 -1.51
N PHE A 34 -6.67 -8.31 -1.39
CA PHE A 34 -5.75 -8.36 -2.54
C PHE A 34 -5.68 -9.74 -3.19
N TYR A 35 -5.64 -10.81 -2.40
CA TYR A 35 -5.53 -12.18 -2.90
C TYR A 35 -6.79 -12.62 -3.66
N ASP A 36 -7.98 -12.27 -3.17
CA ASP A 36 -9.25 -12.57 -3.82
C ASP A 36 -9.35 -11.85 -5.18
N ASP A 37 -9.01 -10.55 -5.21
CA ASP A 37 -8.97 -9.76 -6.43
C ASP A 37 -7.90 -10.25 -7.44
N PHE A 38 -6.76 -10.73 -6.94
CA PHE A 38 -5.71 -11.32 -7.76
C PHE A 38 -6.15 -12.67 -8.35
N ASN A 39 -6.85 -13.49 -7.58
CA ASN A 39 -7.39 -14.77 -8.03
C ASN A 39 -8.43 -14.59 -9.14
N GLU A 40 -9.31 -13.59 -9.07
CA GLU A 40 -10.23 -13.27 -10.17
C GLU A 40 -9.48 -13.03 -11.48
N THR A 41 -8.33 -12.34 -11.41
CA THR A 41 -7.48 -12.07 -12.57
C THR A 41 -6.85 -13.36 -13.12
N ILE A 42 -6.44 -14.30 -12.25
CA ILE A 42 -5.98 -15.64 -12.65
C ILE A 42 -7.09 -16.43 -13.36
N TRP A 43 -8.33 -16.37 -12.86
CA TRP A 43 -9.48 -17.02 -13.50
C TRP A 43 -9.74 -16.46 -14.91
N ALA A 44 -9.63 -15.14 -15.09
CA ALA A 44 -9.74 -14.51 -16.40
C ALA A 44 -8.66 -15.02 -17.37
N PHE A 45 -7.39 -15.14 -16.94
CA PHE A 45 -6.32 -15.71 -17.75
C PHE A 45 -6.55 -17.19 -18.10
N ARG A 46 -7.04 -17.99 -17.17
CA ARG A 46 -7.37 -19.41 -17.43
C ARG A 46 -8.49 -19.55 -18.46
N ALA A 47 -9.54 -18.75 -18.34
CA ALA A 47 -10.63 -18.73 -19.31
C ALA A 47 -10.13 -18.31 -20.71
N LEU A 48 -9.20 -17.35 -20.78
CA LEU A 48 -8.56 -16.92 -22.02
C LEU A 48 -7.74 -18.03 -22.68
N ILE A 49 -6.93 -18.75 -21.90
CA ILE A 49 -6.11 -19.88 -22.37
C ILE A 49 -7.00 -21.00 -22.88
N GLU A 50 -8.10 -21.31 -22.19
CA GLU A 50 -9.05 -22.33 -22.62
C GLU A 50 -9.76 -21.92 -23.92
N LEU A 51 -10.13 -20.65 -24.08
CA LEU A 51 -10.66 -20.08 -25.33
C LEU A 51 -9.68 -20.23 -26.50
N ILE A 52 -8.40 -19.96 -26.27
CA ILE A 52 -7.33 -20.18 -27.27
C ILE A 52 -7.18 -21.67 -27.60
N GLY A 53 -7.17 -22.54 -26.58
CA GLY A 53 -6.94 -23.98 -26.72
C GLY A 53 -8.10 -24.77 -27.33
N THR A 54 -9.34 -24.29 -27.17
CA THR A 54 -10.56 -24.90 -27.74
C THR A 54 -10.88 -24.42 -29.15
N SER A 55 -10.14 -23.44 -29.65
CA SER A 55 -10.33 -22.90 -31.00
C SER A 55 -9.68 -23.81 -32.05
N ASP A 56 -10.51 -24.52 -32.81
CA ASP A 56 -10.08 -25.36 -33.93
C ASP A 56 -9.30 -24.51 -34.96
N SER A 57 -8.04 -24.89 -35.24
CA SER A 57 -7.07 -24.14 -36.05
C SER A 57 -7.48 -23.85 -37.51
N LYS A 58 -8.66 -24.32 -37.94
CA LYS A 58 -9.16 -24.24 -39.31
C LYS A 58 -10.12 -23.07 -39.57
N ASN A 59 -10.61 -22.38 -38.54
CA ASN A 59 -11.50 -21.21 -38.68
C ASN A 59 -10.79 -19.86 -38.48
N PHE A 60 -9.45 -19.84 -38.47
CA PHE A 60 -8.63 -18.67 -38.22
C PHE A 60 -8.49 -17.71 -39.42
N ALA A 61 -9.53 -17.52 -40.22
CA ALA A 61 -9.55 -16.43 -41.22
C ALA A 61 -9.53 -15.02 -40.56
N ASN A 62 -9.62 -14.96 -39.23
CA ASN A 62 -9.65 -13.74 -38.41
C ASN A 62 -8.55 -13.74 -37.32
N GLU A 63 -7.47 -14.48 -37.54
CA GLU A 63 -6.35 -14.73 -36.62
C GLU A 63 -5.69 -13.45 -36.11
N GLU A 64 -5.58 -12.44 -36.97
CA GLU A 64 -5.00 -11.14 -36.64
C GLU A 64 -5.89 -10.33 -35.67
N ASN A 65 -7.21 -10.34 -35.87
CA ASN A 65 -8.17 -9.69 -34.97
C ASN A 65 -8.28 -10.41 -33.62
N MET A 66 -8.20 -11.73 -33.61
CA MET A 66 -8.15 -12.51 -32.36
C MET A 66 -6.85 -12.27 -31.60
N ARG A 67 -5.69 -12.28 -32.29
CA ARG A 67 -4.39 -11.98 -31.69
C ARG A 67 -4.37 -10.57 -31.08
N PHE A 68 -4.90 -9.58 -31.79
CA PHE A 68 -5.04 -8.21 -31.30
C PHE A 68 -5.97 -8.12 -30.08
N GLY A 69 -7.10 -8.85 -30.08
CA GLY A 69 -8.01 -8.92 -28.94
C GLY A 69 -7.38 -9.54 -27.70
N LEU A 70 -6.63 -10.64 -27.87
CA LEU A 70 -5.91 -11.32 -26.80
C LEU A 70 -4.78 -10.46 -26.24
N GLU A 71 -4.04 -9.78 -27.12
CA GLU A 71 -2.97 -8.85 -26.73
C GLU A 71 -3.54 -7.70 -25.90
N LYS A 72 -4.64 -7.08 -26.35
CA LYS A 72 -5.34 -6.04 -25.57
C LYS A 72 -5.80 -6.55 -24.21
N LEU A 73 -6.38 -7.75 -24.15
CA LEU A 73 -6.87 -8.31 -22.90
C LEU A 73 -5.71 -8.61 -21.93
N LEU A 74 -4.59 -9.12 -22.43
CA LEU A 74 -3.38 -9.32 -21.65
C LEU A 74 -2.83 -7.99 -21.10
N PHE A 75 -2.76 -6.95 -21.93
CA PHE A 75 -2.35 -5.61 -21.50
C PHE A 75 -3.27 -5.04 -20.42
N THR A 76 -4.59 -5.12 -20.60
CA THR A 76 -5.56 -4.65 -19.59
C THR A 76 -5.44 -5.42 -18.28
N CYS A 77 -5.19 -6.73 -18.32
CA CYS A 77 -4.95 -7.52 -17.11
C CYS A 77 -3.64 -7.14 -16.41
N LEU A 78 -2.57 -6.88 -17.15
CA LEU A 78 -1.30 -6.41 -16.60
C LEU A 78 -1.45 -5.04 -15.94
N GLU A 79 -2.08 -4.07 -16.62
CA GLU A 79 -2.36 -2.74 -16.06
C GLU A 79 -3.20 -2.82 -14.77
N LYS A 80 -4.20 -3.72 -14.73
CA LYS A 80 -5.00 -3.97 -13.53
C LYS A 80 -4.15 -4.52 -12.38
N GLN A 81 -3.25 -5.47 -12.66
CA GLN A 81 -2.34 -6.03 -11.65
C GLN A 81 -1.35 -4.99 -11.12
N GLU A 82 -0.77 -4.16 -12.00
CA GLU A 82 0.13 -3.08 -11.59
C GLU A 82 -0.58 -2.10 -10.66
N THR A 83 -1.80 -1.68 -11.02
CA THR A 83 -2.62 -0.79 -10.20
C THR A 83 -2.95 -1.40 -8.82
N GLN A 84 -3.27 -2.69 -8.77
CA GLN A 84 -3.56 -3.40 -7.52
C GLN A 84 -2.32 -3.51 -6.62
N VAL A 85 -1.16 -3.82 -7.20
CA VAL A 85 0.11 -3.87 -6.47
C VAL A 85 0.47 -2.49 -5.94
N GLU A 86 0.31 -1.43 -6.73
CA GLU A 86 0.53 -0.05 -6.29
C GLU A 86 -0.39 0.33 -5.13
N ALA A 87 -1.68 -0.03 -5.19
CA ALA A 87 -2.63 0.22 -4.11
C ALA A 87 -2.21 -0.48 -2.81
N LEU A 88 -1.83 -1.77 -2.88
CA LEU A 88 -1.34 -2.51 -1.72
C LEU A 88 -0.04 -1.90 -1.17
N LEU A 89 0.88 -1.48 -2.05
CA LEU A 89 2.11 -0.82 -1.66
C LEU A 89 1.84 0.53 -0.97
N GLN A 90 0.85 1.30 -1.41
CA GLN A 90 0.48 2.54 -0.73
C GLN A 90 -0.06 2.27 0.68
N VAL A 91 -0.94 1.28 0.83
CA VAL A 91 -1.44 0.86 2.15
C VAL A 91 -0.29 0.38 3.05
N ALA A 92 0.61 -0.45 2.51
CA ALA A 92 1.76 -0.94 3.24
C ALA A 92 2.72 0.19 3.65
N ARG A 93 3.00 1.15 2.78
CA ARG A 93 3.88 2.30 3.09
C ARG A 93 3.35 3.17 4.23
N ASN A 94 2.04 3.26 4.35
CA ASN A 94 1.36 4.03 5.39
C ASN A 94 1.04 3.18 6.63
N SER A 95 1.66 2.00 6.75
CA SER A 95 1.47 1.10 7.89
C SER A 95 2.55 1.30 8.96
N PRO A 96 2.18 1.21 10.26
CA PRO A 96 3.13 1.15 11.36
C PRO A 96 4.20 0.08 11.16
N GLU A 97 3.82 -1.08 10.62
CA GLU A 97 4.71 -2.21 10.37
C GLU A 97 5.86 -1.82 9.43
N TYR A 98 5.54 -1.17 8.31
CA TYR A 98 6.53 -0.69 7.36
C TYR A 98 7.44 0.39 7.95
N CYS A 99 6.86 1.37 8.65
CA CYS A 99 7.61 2.42 9.33
C CYS A 99 8.60 1.86 10.36
N LEU A 100 8.20 0.82 11.11
CA LEU A 100 9.06 0.15 12.09
C LEU A 100 10.19 -0.63 11.43
N GLU A 101 9.93 -1.33 10.33
CA GLU A 101 10.96 -2.05 9.59
C GLU A 101 12.00 -1.11 8.96
N LEU A 102 11.56 0.01 8.41
CA LEU A 102 12.43 1.07 7.92
C LEU A 102 13.27 1.66 9.07
N ALA A 103 12.63 2.02 10.18
CA ALA A 103 13.33 2.57 11.33
C ALA A 103 14.32 1.58 11.96
N ARG A 104 14.02 0.27 11.95
CA ARG A 104 14.93 -0.80 12.37
C ARG A 104 16.17 -0.86 11.46
N SER A 105 15.97 -0.79 10.16
CA SER A 105 17.06 -0.78 9.18
C SER A 105 17.98 0.43 9.36
N ILE A 106 17.39 1.62 9.54
CA ILE A 106 18.13 2.85 9.84
C ILE A 106 18.86 2.73 11.18
N SER A 107 18.18 2.26 12.23
CA SER A 107 18.80 2.07 13.54
C SER A 107 20.01 1.13 13.48
N ASN A 108 19.92 0.02 12.75
CA ASN A 108 21.03 -0.91 12.58
C ASN A 108 22.21 -0.26 11.83
N ALA A 109 21.94 0.49 10.76
CA ALA A 109 22.96 1.21 10.00
C ALA A 109 23.65 2.29 10.86
N VAL A 110 22.91 3.01 11.71
CA VAL A 110 23.46 4.02 12.63
C VAL A 110 24.36 3.34 13.67
N MET A 111 23.90 2.23 14.24
CA MET A 111 24.64 1.52 15.29
C MET A 111 25.94 0.90 14.78
N ASN A 112 25.96 0.45 13.52
CA ASN A 112 27.14 -0.10 12.86
C ASN A 112 28.11 0.98 12.34
N GLY A 113 27.85 2.26 12.58
CA GLY A 113 28.72 3.36 12.16
C GLY A 113 28.79 3.56 10.65
N THR A 114 27.83 3.00 9.90
CA THR A 114 27.78 3.05 8.43
C THR A 114 27.20 4.37 7.91
N ILE A 115 26.79 5.25 8.82
CA ILE A 115 26.10 6.50 8.56
C ILE A 115 27.05 7.67 8.88
N ILE A 116 27.51 8.37 7.83
CA ILE A 116 28.44 9.53 7.93
C ILE A 116 27.92 10.77 7.14
N ASP A 117 26.78 10.69 6.44
CA ASP A 117 26.31 11.75 5.52
C ASP A 117 25.17 12.60 6.13
N PRO A 118 25.12 13.94 5.99
CA PRO A 118 23.96 14.76 6.36
C PRO A 118 22.58 14.27 5.87
N LYS A 119 22.48 13.50 4.77
CA LYS A 119 21.22 12.82 4.38
C LYS A 119 20.71 11.86 5.46
N SER A 120 21.61 11.10 6.07
CA SER A 120 21.26 10.14 7.11
C SER A 120 20.67 10.78 8.37
N SER A 121 21.07 12.01 8.71
CA SER A 121 20.49 12.75 9.83
C SER A 121 19.03 13.14 9.58
N ARG A 122 18.66 13.37 8.32
CA ARG A 122 17.26 13.59 7.91
C ARG A 122 16.47 12.29 8.03
N ASP A 123 17.03 11.19 7.55
CA ASP A 123 16.38 9.87 7.57
C ASP A 123 16.16 9.38 9.01
N VAL A 124 17.13 9.60 9.90
CA VAL A 124 17.02 9.32 11.34
C VAL A 124 15.92 10.17 12.00
N ARG A 125 15.83 11.47 11.67
CA ARG A 125 14.80 12.34 12.21
C ARG A 125 13.41 11.91 11.74
N SER A 126 13.25 11.61 10.46
CA SER A 126 11.99 11.11 9.90
C SER A 126 11.59 9.75 10.51
N ALA A 127 12.55 8.84 10.73
CA ALA A 127 12.29 7.58 11.42
C ALA A 127 11.82 7.80 12.87
N LEU A 128 12.38 8.78 13.58
CA LEU A 128 11.92 9.15 14.92
C LEU A 128 10.53 9.77 14.92
N GLU A 129 10.24 10.69 14.00
CA GLU A 129 8.91 11.29 13.85
C GLU A 129 7.83 10.22 13.58
N ASN A 130 8.12 9.26 12.70
CA ASN A 130 7.22 8.14 12.42
C ASN A 130 7.02 7.23 13.64
N ILE A 131 8.07 6.96 14.41
CA ILE A 131 7.96 6.17 15.64
C ILE A 131 7.14 6.90 16.71
N ASP A 132 7.38 8.20 16.90
CA ASP A 132 6.61 9.04 17.84
C ASP A 132 5.13 9.06 17.44
N LEU A 133 4.84 9.13 16.13
CA LEU A 133 3.48 9.04 15.61
C LEU A 133 2.85 7.66 15.90
N ILE A 134 3.57 6.56 15.69
CA ILE A 134 3.06 5.21 15.99
C ILE A 134 2.74 5.07 17.49
N ILE A 135 3.65 5.51 18.36
CA ILE A 135 3.44 5.43 19.82
C ILE A 135 2.25 6.28 20.25
N SER A 136 2.12 7.50 19.72
CA SER A 136 1.02 8.39 20.09
C SER A 136 -0.34 7.91 19.59
N VAL A 137 -0.41 7.30 18.41
CA VAL A 137 -1.68 6.85 17.79
C VAL A 137 -2.10 5.46 18.30
N PHE A 138 -1.17 4.52 18.43
CA PHE A 138 -1.48 3.12 18.73
C PHE A 138 -1.09 2.67 20.14
N GLY A 139 -0.23 3.42 20.82
CA GLY A 139 0.30 3.09 22.14
C GLY A 139 1.47 2.09 22.10
N GLU A 140 2.33 2.19 23.11
CA GLU A 140 3.48 1.28 23.29
C GLU A 140 3.06 -0.17 23.56
N GLU A 141 1.85 -0.41 24.08
CA GLU A 141 1.34 -1.76 24.33
C GLU A 141 1.15 -2.55 23.04
N ARG A 142 0.69 -1.86 21.98
CA ARG A 142 0.42 -2.49 20.68
C ARG A 142 1.67 -2.65 19.83
N TYR A 143 2.60 -1.69 19.92
CA TYR A 143 3.87 -1.71 19.21
C TYR A 143 5.05 -1.49 20.17
N PRO A 144 5.37 -2.45 21.06
CA PRO A 144 6.40 -2.29 22.09
C PRO A 144 7.81 -2.11 21.52
N GLU A 145 8.04 -2.62 20.31
CA GLU A 145 9.30 -2.46 19.61
C GLU A 145 9.57 -1.02 19.14
N ALA A 146 8.52 -0.21 18.97
CA ALA A 146 8.65 1.19 18.58
C ALA A 146 9.53 1.96 19.58
N GLU A 147 9.26 1.79 20.86
CA GLU A 147 10.00 2.46 21.95
C GLU A 147 11.44 1.95 22.08
N ILE A 148 11.70 0.68 21.76
CA ILE A 148 13.06 0.12 21.72
C ILE A 148 13.88 0.80 20.61
N ILE A 149 13.31 0.90 19.40
CA ILE A 149 13.98 1.52 18.25
C ILE A 149 14.17 3.02 18.52
N ARG A 150 13.16 3.69 19.10
CA ARG A 150 13.23 5.09 19.51
C ARG A 150 14.42 5.38 20.43
N LYS A 151 14.54 4.61 21.51
CA LYS A 151 15.66 4.73 22.48
C LYS A 151 17.01 4.54 21.81
N ARG A 152 17.14 3.57 20.90
CA ARG A 152 18.38 3.33 20.14
C ARG A 152 18.75 4.53 19.28
N LEU A 153 17.82 5.06 18.50
CA LEU A 153 18.06 6.21 17.62
C LEU A 153 18.41 7.47 18.44
N LEU A 154 17.67 7.76 19.52
CA LEU A 154 17.94 8.92 20.39
C LEU A 154 19.30 8.86 21.10
N SER A 155 19.77 7.66 21.47
CA SER A 155 21.04 7.48 22.17
C SER A 155 22.26 7.94 21.35
N LYS A 156 22.15 7.99 20.02
CA LYS A 156 23.21 8.42 19.11
C LYS A 156 23.14 9.90 18.75
N ILE A 157 21.94 10.48 18.71
CA ILE A 157 21.76 11.92 18.44
C ILE A 157 22.32 12.77 19.58
N LYS A 158 22.25 12.29 20.84
CA LYS A 158 22.80 13.01 22.00
C LYS A 158 24.33 12.96 22.13
N VAL A 159 25.02 12.22 21.25
CA VAL A 159 26.48 11.98 21.33
C VAL A 159 27.24 12.68 20.19
N SER A 160 26.55 13.43 19.32
CA SER A 160 27.14 14.31 18.31
C SER A 160 26.99 15.77 18.71
#